data_AF-A0A5S9PY59-F1
#
_entry.id   AF-A0A5S9PY59-F1
#
_cell.length_a   1.000
_cell.length_b   1.000
_cell.length_c   1.000
_cell.angle_alpha   90.00
_cell.angle_beta   90.00
_cell.angle_gamma   90.00
#
_symmetry.space_group_name_H-M   'P 1'
#
loop_
_entity.id
_entity.type
_entity.pdbx_description
1 polymer ?
#
loop_
_entity_poly.entity_id
_entity_poly.type
_entity_poly.pdbx_seq_one_letter_code
_entity_poly.pdbx_strand_id
1 'polypeptide(L)'
;MSLSRIVFFVGLLNGVIVAMALVTPLTVNGHEYGWSQALSLMILHGVVSAVLVYAALERQRGTDLGYKAFPASIMSYVLWLCMFLRWAAQ
;
A
#
# COMPACT_ATOMS: atom_id res chain seq x y z
N MET A 1 -18.97 9.91 -0.30
CA MET A 1 -18.32 8.57 -0.31
C MET A 1 -17.92 8.22 1.11
N SER A 2 -18.17 6.99 1.57
CA SER A 2 -17.68 6.53 2.89
C SER A 2 -16.14 6.42 2.88
N LEU A 3 -15.47 6.85 3.95
CA LEU A 3 -14.01 6.79 4.11
C LEU A 3 -13.46 5.38 3.82
N SER A 4 -14.16 4.33 4.24
CA SER A 4 -13.75 2.95 3.98
C SER A 4 -13.75 2.58 2.49
N ARG A 5 -14.61 3.20 1.67
CA ARG A 5 -14.58 2.98 0.22
C ARG A 5 -13.37 3.65 -0.42
N ILE A 6 -12.98 4.84 0.04
CA ILE A 6 -11.78 5.53 -0.44
C ILE A 6 -10.55 4.68 -0.15
N VAL A 7 -10.41 4.20 1.09
CA VAL A 7 -9.28 3.35 1.50
C VAL A 7 -9.22 2.06 0.69
N PHE A 8 -10.37 1.45 0.39
CA PHE A 8 -10.44 0.28 -0.49
C PHE A 8 -9.88 0.57 -1.89
N PHE A 9 -10.30 1.67 -2.53
CA PHE A 9 -9.80 2.05 -3.86
C PHE A 9 -8.31 2.40 -3.83
N VAL A 10 -7.84 3.06 -2.77
CA VAL A 10 -6.41 3.33 -2.57
C VAL A 10 -5.62 2.02 -2.48
N GLY A 11 -6.10 1.05 -1.71
CA GLY A 11 -5.46 -0.27 -1.61
C GLY A 11 -5.39 -1.01 -2.96
N LEU A 12 -6.48 -0.99 -3.74
CA LEU A 12 -6.49 -1.58 -5.08
C LEU A 12 -5.53 -0.89 -6.04
N LEU A 13 -5.50 0.45 -6.04
CA LEU A 13 -4.61 1.23 -6.89
C LEU A 13 -3.14 0.92 -6.58
N ASN A 14 -2.77 0.87 -5.30
CA ASN A 14 -1.42 0.48 -4.88
C ASN A 14 -1.09 -0.96 -5.29
N GLY A 15 -2.06 -1.87 -5.19
CA GLY A 15 -1.93 -3.24 -5.70
C GLY A 15 -1.62 -3.32 -7.20
N VAL A 16 -2.26 -2.47 -8.01
CA VAL A 16 -1.97 -2.37 -9.44
C VAL A 16 -0.58 -1.79 -9.69
N ILE A 17 -0.20 -0.74 -8.95
CA ILE A 17 1.13 -0.11 -9.09
C ILE A 17 2.24 -1.12 -8.77
N VAL A 18 2.12 -1.86 -7.66
CA VAL A 18 3.12 -2.88 -7.32
C VAL A 18 3.14 -3.99 -8.36
N ALA A 19 2.00 -4.43 -8.88
CA ALA A 19 1.94 -5.44 -9.94
C ALA A 19 2.63 -4.97 -11.23
N MET A 20 2.45 -3.70 -11.61
CA MET A 20 3.18 -3.09 -12.73
C MET A 20 4.68 -3.07 -12.45
N ALA A 21 5.10 -2.65 -11.25
CA ALA A 21 6.51 -2.61 -10.85
C ALA A 21 7.19 -3.99 -10.83
N LEU A 22 6.42 -5.08 -10.67
CA LEU A 22 6.95 -6.45 -10.77
C LEU A 22 7.38 -6.82 -12.20
N VAL A 23 6.69 -6.27 -13.20
CA VAL A 23 6.92 -6.58 -14.63
C VAL A 23 7.85 -5.55 -15.26
N THR A 24 7.61 -4.27 -14.96
CA THR A 24 8.35 -3.14 -15.52
C THR A 24 8.79 -2.24 -14.36
N PRO A 25 10.10 -2.17 -14.05
CA PRO A 25 10.61 -1.29 -13.00
C PRO A 25 10.17 0.16 -13.24
N LEU A 26 9.71 0.83 -12.19
CA LEU A 26 9.27 2.22 -12.28
C LEU A 26 10.44 3.14 -11.91
N THR A 27 10.81 4.06 -12.79
CA THR A 27 11.86 5.04 -12.46
C THR A 27 11.29 6.17 -11.61
N VAL A 28 11.86 6.38 -10.42
CA VAL A 28 11.49 7.44 -9.49
C VAL A 28 12.75 8.18 -9.06
N ASN A 29 12.86 9.47 -9.38
CA ASN A 29 14.05 10.29 -9.08
C ASN A 29 15.39 9.66 -9.51
N GLY A 30 15.40 8.91 -10.61
CA GLY A 30 16.61 8.22 -11.09
C GLY A 30 16.89 6.87 -10.43
N HIS A 31 16.10 6.45 -9.45
CA HIS A 31 16.14 5.10 -8.86
C HIS A 31 15.13 4.17 -9.51
N GLU A 32 15.47 2.90 -9.61
CA GLU A 32 14.58 1.87 -10.16
C GLU A 32 13.76 1.25 -9.03
N TYR A 33 12.48 1.57 -9.00
CA TYR A 33 11.52 0.88 -8.15
C TYR A 33 11.17 -0.47 -8.79
N GLY A 34 12.01 -1.47 -8.49
CA GLY A 34 11.95 -2.82 -9.04
C GLY A 34 12.74 -3.82 -8.18
N TRP A 35 12.70 -5.09 -8.57
CA TRP A 35 13.32 -6.21 -7.84
C TRP A 35 14.81 -6.00 -7.53
N SER A 36 15.54 -5.30 -8.41
CA SER A 36 16.99 -5.08 -8.33
C SER A 36 17.41 -4.18 -7.17
N GLN A 37 16.63 -3.13 -6.87
CA GLN A 37 17.02 -2.09 -5.91
C GLN A 37 16.05 -1.93 -4.74
N ALA A 38 14.78 -2.31 -4.89
CA ALA A 38 13.71 -1.97 -3.95
C ALA A 38 12.86 -3.18 -3.50
N LEU A 39 13.42 -4.39 -3.50
CA LEU A 39 12.70 -5.64 -3.20
C LEU A 39 11.89 -5.59 -1.90
N SER A 40 12.53 -5.22 -0.78
CA SER A 40 11.89 -5.16 0.54
C SER A 40 10.73 -4.15 0.56
N LEU A 41 10.92 -3.02 -0.11
CA LEU A 41 9.94 -1.95 -0.22
C LEU A 41 8.74 -2.36 -1.10
N MET A 42 8.97 -3.16 -2.15
CA MET A 42 7.92 -3.74 -2.99
C MET A 42 7.11 -4.81 -2.26
N ILE A 43 7.76 -5.69 -1.50
CA ILE A 43 7.06 -6.69 -0.68
C ILE A 43 6.16 -5.98 0.33
N LEU A 44 6.70 -4.98 1.04
CA LEU A 44 5.92 -4.20 1.99
C LEU A 44 4.77 -3.45 1.33
N HIS A 45 4.99 -2.88 0.14
CA HIS A 45 3.94 -2.23 -0.66
C HIS A 45 2.79 -3.19 -0.97
N GLY A 46 3.10 -4.42 -1.41
CA GLY A 46 2.09 -5.45 -1.68
C GLY A 46 1.29 -5.83 -0.43
N VAL A 47 1.97 -6.07 0.69
CA VAL A 47 1.32 -6.41 1.97
C VAL A 47 0.42 -5.29 2.46
N VAL A 48 0.91 -4.04 2.45
CA VAL A 48 0.12 -2.88 2.88
C VAL A 48 -1.09 -2.67 1.98
N SER A 49 -0.95 -2.86 0.66
CA SER A 49 -2.06 -2.80 -0.29
C SER A 49 -3.14 -3.83 0.04
N ALA A 50 -2.75 -5.08 0.30
CA ALA A 50 -3.68 -6.14 0.68
C ALA A 50 -4.37 -5.84 2.01
N VAL A 51 -3.63 -5.33 3.01
CA VAL A 51 -4.19 -4.97 4.32
C VAL A 51 -5.18 -3.81 4.21
N LEU A 52 -4.91 -2.78 3.40
CA LEU A 52 -5.86 -1.69 3.15
C LEU A 52 -7.18 -2.21 2.56
N VAL A 53 -7.09 -3.06 1.55
CA VAL A 53 -8.27 -3.67 0.91
C VAL A 53 -9.05 -4.51 1.92
N TYR A 54 -8.37 -5.40 2.64
CA TYR A 54 -9.00 -6.31 3.60
C TYR A 54 -9.65 -5.55 4.77
N ALA A 55 -8.92 -4.63 5.41
CA ALA A 55 -9.42 -3.85 6.53
C ALA A 55 -10.59 -2.94 6.11
N ALA A 56 -10.56 -2.39 4.89
CA ALA A 56 -11.65 -1.61 4.36
C ALA A 56 -12.92 -2.45 4.11
N LEU A 57 -12.78 -3.68 3.57
CA LEU A 57 -13.89 -4.60 3.39
C LEU A 57 -14.51 -5.01 4.74
N GLU A 58 -13.69 -5.37 5.71
CA GLU A 58 -14.15 -5.73 7.07
C GLU A 58 -14.84 -4.55 7.76
N ARG A 59 -14.31 -3.33 7.58
CA ARG A 59 -14.96 -2.11 8.08
C ARG A 59 -16.32 -1.84 7.42
N GLN A 60 -16.48 -2.16 6.14
CA GLN A 60 -17.76 -2.05 5.44
C GLN A 60 -18.78 -3.09 5.91
N ARG A 61 -18.31 -4.29 6.29
CA ARG A 61 -19.12 -5.36 6.88
C ARG A 61 -19.54 -5.09 8.32
N GLY A 62 -18.91 -4.12 8.99
CA GLY A 62 -19.21 -3.77 10.38
C GLY A 62 -18.69 -4.80 11.39
N THR A 63 -17.62 -5.52 11.07
CA THR A 63 -17.01 -6.50 12.00
C THR A 63 -16.14 -5.81 13.04
N ASP A 64 -16.07 -6.35 14.26
CA ASP A 64 -15.20 -5.82 15.34
C ASP A 64 -13.72 -5.75 14.91
N LEU A 65 -13.28 -6.76 14.14
CA LEU A 65 -11.95 -6.74 13.52
C LEU A 65 -11.77 -5.54 12.60
N GLY A 66 -12.75 -5.23 11.74
CA GLY A 66 -12.73 -4.06 10.87
C GLY A 66 -12.64 -2.74 11.64
N TYR A 67 -13.28 -2.61 12.80
CA TYR A 67 -13.18 -1.39 13.61
C TYR A 67 -11.77 -1.14 14.17
N LYS A 68 -11.03 -2.22 14.47
CA LYS A 68 -9.67 -2.16 15.03
C LYS A 68 -8.58 -2.14 13.95
N ALA A 69 -8.73 -2.96 12.92
CA ALA A 69 -7.76 -3.11 11.84
C ALA A 69 -7.76 -1.93 10.86
N PHE A 70 -8.90 -1.25 10.68
CA PHE A 70 -9.00 -0.12 9.76
C PHE A 70 -8.04 1.04 10.09
N PRO A 71 -8.01 1.61 11.30
CA PRO A 71 -7.03 2.66 11.62
C PRO A 71 -5.58 2.16 11.55
N ALA A 72 -5.32 0.90 11.93
CA ALA A 72 -4.00 0.30 11.83
C ALA A 72 -3.53 0.17 10.36
N SER A 73 -4.43 -0.19 9.44
CA SER A 73 -4.13 -0.26 8.01
C SER A 73 -3.70 1.10 7.44
N ILE A 74 -4.38 2.18 7.84
CA ILE A 74 -4.03 3.54 7.41
C ILE A 74 -2.65 3.93 7.94
N MET A 75 -2.35 3.65 9.21
CA MET A 75 -1.03 3.93 9.78
C MET A 75 0.07 3.13 9.10
N SER A 76 -0.18 1.85 8.76
CA SER A 76 0.78 1.03 8.01
C SER A 76 1.09 1.62 6.62
N TYR A 77 0.08 2.21 5.96
CA TYR A 77 0.26 2.91 4.69
C TYR A 77 1.06 4.20 4.84
N VAL A 78 0.80 4.99 5.88
CA VAL A 78 1.60 6.19 6.17
C VAL A 78 3.07 5.82 6.42
N LEU A 79 3.34 4.77 7.20
CA LEU A 79 4.70 4.30 7.45
C LEU A 79 5.39 3.82 6.16
N TRP A 80 4.70 3.05 5.34
CA TRP A 80 5.21 2.64 4.04
C TRP A 80 5.51 3.84 3.15
N LEU A 81 4.63 4.85 3.10
CA LEU A 81 4.83 6.06 2.32
C LEU A 81 6.08 6.83 2.80
N CYS A 82 6.29 6.94 4.12
CA CYS A 82 7.51 7.52 4.67
C CYS A 82 8.78 6.76 4.22
N MET A 83 8.74 5.42 4.23
CA MET A 83 9.86 4.60 3.75
C MET A 83 10.10 4.80 2.25
N PHE A 84 9.03 4.85 1.45
CA PHE A 84 9.10 5.09 0.01
C PHE A 84 9.69 6.45 -0.32
N LEU A 85 9.22 7.51 0.33
CA LEU A 85 9.73 8.87 0.14
C LEU A 85 11.19 8.99 0.55
N ARG A 86 11.59 8.33 1.65
CA ARG A 86 12.99 8.29 2.06
C ARG A 86 13.85 7.59 1.02
N TRP A 87 13.42 6.44 0.52
CA TRP A 87 14.13 5.70 -0.54
C TRP A 87 14.25 6.52 -1.83
N ALA A 88 13.18 7.21 -2.24
CA ALA A 88 13.16 8.05 -3.44
C ALA A 88 13.99 9.34 -3.31
N ALA A 89 14.48 9.66 -2.11
CA ALA A 89 15.32 10.83 -1.83
C ALA A 89 16.78 10.46 -1.50
N GLN A 90 17.14 9.17 -1.60
CA GLN A 90 18.54 8.72 -1.51
C GLN A 90 19.33 9.15 -2.75
#